data_AF-A0AAI8HQ94-F1
#
_entry.id   AF-A0AAI8HQ94-F1
#
_cell.length_a   1.000
_cell.length_b   1.000
_cell.length_c   1.000
_cell.angle_alpha   90.00
_cell.angle_beta   90.00
_cell.angle_gamma   90.00
#
_symmetry.space_group_name_H-M   'P 1'
#
loop_
_entity.id
_entity.type
_entity.pdbx_description
1 polymer ?
#
loop_
_entity_poly.entity_id
_entity_poly.type
_entity_poly.pdbx_seq_one_letter_code
_entity_poly.pdbx_strand_id
1 'polypeptide(L)'
;MKEFKINLSKGEVLYTGSYICALSKTPASTPEQISLEAAAEKLAEELIMQQAMNREHQRQQEIAVNQFRQAREEIQRLTKENDRFRKAFHLFANMKTVRTAPELVIQRYSRYAKELLEGRGLEGDAE
;
A
#
# COMPACT_ATOMS: atom_id res chain seq x y z
N MET A 1 11.36 -19.11 42.55
CA MET A 1 11.23 -19.49 41.13
C MET A 1 10.22 -18.56 40.47
N LYS A 2 10.37 -18.24 39.18
CA LYS A 2 9.45 -17.33 38.47
C LYS A 2 8.28 -18.14 37.92
N GLU A 3 7.07 -17.73 38.26
CA GLU A 3 5.84 -18.23 37.65
C GLU A 3 5.57 -17.42 36.37
N PHE A 4 5.17 -18.08 35.29
CA PHE A 4 4.82 -17.42 34.03
C PHE A 4 3.35 -17.65 33.70
N LYS A 5 2.71 -16.60 33.17
CA LYS A 5 1.37 -16.63 32.60
C LYS A 5 1.49 -16.31 31.12
N ILE A 6 1.16 -17.27 30.26
CA ILE A 6 1.31 -17.18 28.82
C ILE A 6 -0.09 -17.26 28.21
N ASN A 7 -0.51 -16.19 27.52
CA ASN A 7 -1.75 -16.20 26.75
C ASN A 7 -1.48 -16.85 25.39
N LEU A 8 -2.28 -17.86 25.05
CA LEU A 8 -2.22 -18.54 23.77
C LEU A 8 -3.19 -17.88 22.79
N SER A 9 -2.89 -17.94 21.50
CA SER A 9 -3.66 -17.34 20.42
C SER A 9 -5.11 -17.84 20.35
N LYS A 10 -5.38 -19.06 20.85
CA LYS A 10 -6.72 -19.65 20.95
C LYS A 10 -7.56 -19.12 22.14
N GLY A 11 -7.05 -18.16 22.91
CA GLY A 11 -7.73 -17.59 24.09
C GLY A 11 -7.52 -18.39 25.39
N GLU A 12 -6.78 -19.49 25.31
CA GLU A 12 -6.35 -20.30 26.45
C GLU A 12 -5.20 -19.59 27.20
N VAL A 13 -5.03 -19.89 28.49
CA VAL A 13 -3.92 -19.37 29.29
C VAL A 13 -3.15 -20.52 29.91
N LEU A 14 -1.84 -20.56 29.63
CA LEU A 14 -0.92 -21.51 30.23
C LEU A 14 -0.19 -20.86 31.41
N TYR A 15 -0.29 -21.49 32.56
CA TYR A 15 0.43 -21.13 33.79
C TYR A 15 1.56 -22.14 33.99
N THR A 16 2.79 -21.64 34.18
CA THR A 16 3.96 -22.48 34.47
C THR A 16 4.62 -22.04 35.77
N GLY A 17 4.89 -23.01 36.65
CA GLY A 17 5.57 -22.79 37.94
C GLY A 17 6.49 -23.96 38.30
N SER A 18 6.86 -24.09 39.58
CA SER A 18 7.68 -25.20 40.08
C SER A 18 7.00 -26.57 39.90
N TYR A 19 7.18 -27.18 38.73
CA TYR A 19 6.70 -28.51 38.35
C TYR A 19 5.18 -28.67 38.18
N ILE A 20 4.46 -27.55 38.10
CA ILE A 20 3.03 -27.54 37.84
C ILE A 20 2.79 -26.71 36.59
N CYS A 21 2.26 -27.37 35.56
CA CYS A 21 1.70 -26.74 34.37
C CYS A 21 0.19 -26.79 34.50
N ALA A 22 -0.48 -25.66 34.31
CA ALA A 22 -1.94 -25.62 34.31
C ALA A 22 -2.46 -24.83 33.12
N LEU A 23 -3.54 -25.31 32.51
CA LEU A 23 -4.17 -24.70 31.34
C LEU A 23 -5.58 -24.25 31.72
N SER A 24 -5.94 -23.01 31.40
CA SER A 24 -7.32 -22.55 31.45
C SER A 24 -7.85 -22.37 30.02
N LYS A 25 -9.05 -22.90 29.75
CA LYS A 25 -9.69 -22.80 28.42
C LYS A 25 -10.13 -21.36 28.12
N THR A 26 -10.46 -20.61 29.16
CA THR A 26 -10.78 -19.18 29.12
C THR A 26 -10.14 -18.45 30.30
N PRO A 27 -9.99 -17.12 30.25
CA PRO A 27 -9.41 -16.33 31.35
C PRO A 27 -10.19 -16.44 32.68
N ALA A 28 -11.47 -16.78 32.60
CA ALA A 28 -12.37 -16.93 33.75
C ALA A 28 -12.54 -18.38 34.23
N SER A 29 -12.04 -19.36 33.47
CA SER A 29 -12.13 -20.78 33.85
C SER A 29 -11.06 -21.17 34.88
N THR A 30 -11.41 -22.13 35.75
CA THR A 30 -10.46 -22.76 36.67
C THR A 30 -9.34 -23.46 35.90
N PRO A 31 -8.06 -23.20 36.22
CA PRO A 31 -6.92 -23.87 35.60
C PRO A 31 -6.90 -25.36 35.91
N GLU A 32 -6.77 -26.20 34.88
CA GLU A 32 -6.62 -27.65 35.00
C GLU A 32 -5.15 -28.01 34.88
N GLN A 33 -4.65 -28.87 35.78
CA GLN A 33 -3.25 -29.32 35.73
C GLN A 33 -3.04 -30.24 34.52
N ILE A 34 -1.96 -29.99 33.78
CA ILE A 34 -1.55 -30.75 32.61
C ILE A 34 -0.12 -31.28 32.80
N SER A 35 0.26 -32.29 32.00
CA SER A 35 1.64 -32.80 31.99
C SER A 35 2.59 -31.78 31.38
N LEU A 36 3.89 -31.97 31.64
CA LEU A 36 4.94 -31.12 31.09
C LEU A 36 5.01 -31.27 29.55
N GLU A 37 4.80 -32.48 29.03
CA GLU A 37 4.77 -32.76 27.59
C GLU A 37 3.61 -32.02 26.91
N ALA A 38 2.41 -32.08 27.48
CA ALA A 38 1.24 -31.38 26.94
C ALA A 38 1.43 -29.85 26.94
N ALA A 39 2.10 -29.31 27.96
CA ALA A 39 2.45 -27.89 28.01
C ALA A 39 3.47 -27.51 26.92
N ALA A 40 4.47 -28.37 26.69
CA ALA A 40 5.46 -28.18 25.63
C ALA A 40 4.84 -28.23 24.24
N GLU A 41 3.92 -29.16 23.98
CA GLU A 41 3.17 -29.24 22.71
C GLU A 41 2.35 -27.98 22.47
N LYS A 42 1.61 -27.48 23.47
CA LYS A 42 0.85 -26.23 23.37
C LYS A 42 1.73 -25.02 23.04
N LEU A 43 2.90 -24.93 23.68
CA LEU A 43 3.86 -23.87 23.38
C LEU A 43 4.48 -24.01 21.98
N ALA A 44 4.77 -25.23 21.54
CA ALA A 44 5.30 -25.49 20.20
C ALA A 44 4.27 -25.11 19.11
N GLU A 45 2.99 -25.47 19.31
CA GLU A 45 1.90 -25.05 18.43
C GLU A 45 1.79 -23.52 18.35
N GLU A 46 1.85 -22.84 19.50
CA GLU A 46 1.77 -21.38 19.57
C GLU A 46 2.94 -20.71 18.84
N LEU A 47 4.17 -21.22 19.02
CA LEU A 47 5.35 -20.72 18.33
C LEU A 47 5.24 -20.89 16.81
N ILE A 48 4.76 -22.05 16.34
CA ILE A 48 4.56 -22.31 14.91
C ILE A 48 3.50 -21.35 14.34
N MET A 49 2.38 -21.17 15.04
CA MET A 49 1.32 -20.24 14.62
C MET A 49 1.82 -18.80 14.56
N GLN A 50 2.52 -18.33 15.60
CA GLN A 50 3.08 -16.98 15.61
C GLN A 50 4.13 -16.78 14.52
N GLN A 51 4.97 -17.77 14.25
CA GLN A 51 5.95 -17.71 13.17
C GLN A 51 5.27 -17.62 11.80
N ALA A 52 4.20 -18.38 11.57
CA ALA A 52 3.42 -18.32 10.34
C ALA A 52 2.76 -16.95 10.16
N MET A 53 2.12 -16.42 11.21
CA MET A 53 1.51 -15.08 11.19
C MET A 53 2.54 -13.98 10.93
N ASN A 54 3.71 -14.06 11.55
CA ASN A 54 4.77 -13.07 11.33
C ASN A 54 5.29 -13.08 9.89
N ARG A 55 5.46 -14.26 9.29
CA ARG A 55 5.85 -14.38 7.87
C ARG A 55 4.80 -13.82 6.94
N GLU A 56 3.52 -14.11 7.20
CA GLU A 56 2.43 -13.58 6.40
C GLU A 56 2.31 -12.05 6.54
N HIS A 57 2.48 -11.52 7.75
CA HIS A 57 2.50 -10.09 7.99
C HIS A 57 3.66 -9.40 7.24
N GLN A 58 4.85 -10.00 7.23
CA GLN A 58 5.99 -9.50 6.43
C GLN A 58 5.65 -9.49 4.94
N ARG A 59 5.07 -10.58 4.41
CA ARG A 59 4.65 -10.66 3.00
C ARG A 59 3.62 -9.58 2.65
N GLN A 60 2.64 -9.35 3.52
CA GLN A 60 1.62 -8.31 3.34
C GLN A 60 2.25 -6.91 3.38
N GLN A 61 3.21 -6.68 4.26
CA GLN A 61 3.93 -5.42 4.35
C GLN A 61 4.71 -5.13 3.06
N GLU A 62 5.41 -6.13 2.49
CA GLU A 62 6.12 -5.99 1.22
C GLU A 62 5.17 -5.67 0.05
N ILE A 63 4.03 -6.35 -0.02
CA ILE A 63 3.01 -6.09 -1.04
C ILE A 63 2.48 -4.66 -0.92
N ALA A 64 2.15 -4.22 0.30
CA ALA A 64 1.65 -2.87 0.54
C ALA A 64 2.67 -1.81 0.12
N VAL A 65 3.95 -1.97 0.46
CA VAL A 65 5.02 -1.05 0.06
C VAL A 65 5.13 -0.95 -1.47
N ASN A 66 5.06 -2.09 -2.17
CA ASN A 66 5.10 -2.12 -3.63
C ASN A 66 3.88 -1.41 -4.25
N GLN A 67 2.68 -1.65 -3.73
CA GLN A 67 1.47 -0.98 -4.19
C GLN A 67 1.50 0.52 -3.95
N PHE A 68 1.95 0.98 -2.78
CA PHE A 68 2.11 2.40 -2.49
C PHE A 68 3.13 3.08 -3.42
N ARG A 69 4.24 2.40 -3.72
CA ARG A 69 5.23 2.90 -4.68
C ARG A 69 4.62 3.06 -6.08
N GLN A 70 3.92 2.04 -6.57
CA GLN A 70 3.24 2.09 -7.87
C GLN A 70 2.19 3.20 -7.91
N ALA A 71 1.34 3.31 -6.90
CA ALA A 71 0.33 4.36 -6.81
C ALA A 71 0.97 5.76 -6.81
N ARG A 72 2.11 5.93 -6.13
CA ARG A 72 2.85 7.21 -6.12
C ARG A 72 3.39 7.57 -7.51
N GLU A 73 3.93 6.60 -8.25
CA GLU A 73 4.41 6.79 -9.61
C GLU A 73 3.27 7.16 -10.57
N GLU A 74 2.11 6.50 -10.43
CA GLU A 74 0.91 6.78 -11.22
C GLU A 74 0.39 8.20 -10.96
N ILE A 75 0.29 8.61 -9.69
CA ILE A 75 -0.07 9.97 -9.31
C ILE A 75 0.88 10.99 -9.96
N GLN A 76 2.19 10.76 -9.92
CA GLN A 76 3.16 11.66 -10.54
C GLN A 76 2.98 11.78 -12.05
N ARG A 77 2.66 10.67 -12.74
CA ARG A 77 2.36 10.68 -14.18
C ARG A 77 1.10 11.50 -14.46
N LEU A 78 0.03 11.23 -13.73
CA LEU A 78 -1.24 11.94 -13.86
C LEU A 78 -1.09 13.44 -13.56
N THR A 79 -0.30 13.82 -12.55
CA THR A 79 -0.01 15.24 -12.27
C THR A 79 0.68 15.91 -13.46
N LYS A 80 1.72 15.29 -14.04
CA LYS A 80 2.41 15.83 -15.22
C LYS A 80 1.50 15.94 -16.45
N GLU A 81 0.59 14.99 -16.61
CA GLU A 81 -0.40 15.02 -17.69
C GLU A 81 -1.43 16.14 -17.48
N ASN A 82 -1.92 16.28 -16.24
CA ASN A 82 -2.83 17.37 -15.87
C ASN A 82 -2.21 18.74 -16.12
N ASP A 83 -0.93 18.94 -15.75
CA ASP A 83 -0.21 20.19 -16.02
C ASP A 83 -0.10 20.49 -17.51
N ARG A 84 0.11 19.46 -18.35
CA ARG A 84 0.11 19.61 -19.81
C ARG A 84 -1.26 20.05 -20.33
N PHE A 85 -2.34 19.44 -19.83
CA PHE A 85 -3.70 19.86 -20.19
C PHE A 85 -4.02 21.28 -19.72
N ARG A 86 -3.61 21.67 -18.50
CA ARG A 86 -3.78 23.04 -18.01
C ARG A 86 -3.06 24.05 -18.89
N LYS A 87 -1.83 23.78 -19.30
CA LYS A 87 -1.08 24.63 -20.23
C LYS A 87 -1.79 24.75 -21.59
N ALA A 88 -2.22 23.63 -22.17
CA ALA A 88 -2.97 23.64 -23.43
C ALA A 88 -4.26 24.48 -23.29
N PHE A 89 -5.02 24.26 -22.22
CA PHE A 89 -6.26 25.00 -21.96
C PHE A 89 -6.01 26.51 -21.80
N HIS A 90 -4.95 26.90 -21.09
CA HIS A 90 -4.57 28.31 -20.97
C HIS A 90 -4.24 28.95 -22.33
N LEU A 91 -3.53 28.23 -23.22
CA LEU A 91 -3.30 28.69 -24.58
C LEU A 91 -4.63 28.88 -25.33
N PHE A 92 -5.51 27.88 -25.30
CA PHE A 92 -6.84 27.95 -25.91
C PHE A 92 -7.67 29.14 -25.41
N ALA A 93 -7.69 29.38 -24.10
CA ALA A 93 -8.43 30.48 -23.49
C ALA A 93 -7.86 31.86 -23.88
N ASN A 94 -6.53 31.98 -23.97
CA ASN A 94 -5.85 33.23 -24.31
C ASN A 94 -5.87 33.55 -25.82
N MET A 95 -6.29 32.64 -26.70
CA MET A 95 -6.50 32.95 -28.13
C MET A 95 -7.65 33.91 -28.40
N LYS A 96 -8.56 34.14 -27.44
CA LYS A 96 -9.66 35.11 -27.62
C LYS A 96 -9.17 36.54 -27.86
N THR A 97 -7.92 36.87 -27.55
CA THR A 97 -7.36 38.21 -27.75
C THR A 97 -6.61 38.38 -29.07
N VAL A 98 -6.39 37.32 -29.85
CA VAL A 98 -5.81 37.44 -31.21
C VAL A 98 -6.97 37.52 -32.19
N ARG A 99 -7.27 38.75 -32.67
CA ARG A 99 -8.21 38.98 -33.77
C ARG A 99 -7.64 38.39 -35.07
N THR A 100 -7.74 37.09 -35.23
CA THR A 100 -7.63 36.42 -36.53
C THR A 100 -8.93 35.68 -36.77
N ALA A 101 -9.40 35.74 -38.02
CA ALA A 101 -10.62 35.07 -38.45
C ALA A 101 -10.64 33.62 -37.90
N PRO A 102 -11.76 33.14 -37.31
CA PRO A 102 -11.84 31.84 -36.63
C PRO A 102 -11.24 30.67 -37.41
N GLU A 103 -11.31 30.74 -38.73
CA GLU A 103 -10.77 29.76 -39.68
C GLU A 103 -9.23 29.66 -39.62
N LEU A 104 -8.53 30.77 -39.41
CA LEU A 104 -7.07 30.81 -39.30
C LEU A 104 -6.58 30.21 -37.99
N VAL A 105 -7.34 30.41 -36.91
CA VAL A 105 -7.08 29.78 -35.62
C VAL A 105 -7.24 28.27 -35.74
N ILE A 106 -8.36 27.80 -36.30
CA ILE A 106 -8.62 26.37 -36.51
C ILE A 106 -7.52 25.74 -37.37
N GLN A 107 -7.13 26.37 -38.49
CA GLN A 107 -6.07 25.83 -39.36
C GLN A 107 -4.70 25.75 -38.66
N ARG A 108 -4.35 26.73 -37.82
CA ARG A 108 -3.09 26.71 -37.06
C ARG A 108 -3.09 25.57 -36.05
N TYR A 109 -4.21 25.32 -35.37
CA TYR A 109 -4.36 24.20 -34.43
C TYR A 109 -4.39 22.83 -35.11
N SER A 110 -5.05 22.69 -36.25
CA SER A 110 -5.01 21.45 -37.03
C SER A 110 -3.59 21.13 -37.51
N ARG A 111 -2.81 22.15 -37.90
CA ARG A 111 -1.40 21.98 -38.28
C ARG A 111 -0.53 21.58 -37.09
N TYR A 112 -0.67 22.28 -35.97
CA TYR A 112 0.05 21.99 -34.73
C TYR A 112 -0.23 20.58 -34.20
N ALA A 113 -1.50 20.17 -34.18
CA ALA A 113 -1.88 18.82 -33.76
C ALA A 113 -1.29 17.74 -34.70
N LYS A 114 -1.26 18.01 -36.00
CA LYS A 114 -0.65 17.11 -36.98
C LYS A 114 0.87 16.97 -36.78
N GLU A 115 1.58 18.06 -36.52
CA GLU A 115 3.03 18.04 -36.29
C GLU A 115 3.41 17.28 -35.00
N LEU A 116 2.62 17.45 -33.93
CA LEU A 116 2.78 16.67 -32.69
C LEU A 116 2.52 15.18 -32.89
N LEU A 117 1.52 14.82 -33.72
CA LEU A 117 1.22 13.42 -34.06
C LEU A 117 2.28 12.80 -34.98
N GLU A 118 2.91 13.60 -35.84
CA GLU A 118 3.99 13.18 -36.74
C GLU A 118 5.38 13.15 -36.06
N GLY A 119 5.47 13.48 -34.76
CA GLY A 119 6.71 13.41 -33.99
C GLY A 119 7.75 14.48 -34.33
N ARG A 120 7.37 15.53 -35.07
CA ARG A 120 8.23 16.70 -35.31
C ARG A 120 8.12 17.62 -34.11
N GLY A 121 9.14 17.59 -33.25
CA GLY A 121 9.26 18.49 -32.11
C GLY A 121 9.26 19.96 -32.54
N LEU A 122 8.57 20.79 -31.76
CA LEU A 122 8.51 22.24 -31.97
C LEU A 122 9.83 22.86 -31.51
N GLU A 123 10.80 22.96 -32.40
CA GLU A 123 11.90 23.92 -32.26
C GLU A 123 11.39 25.31 -32.68
N GLY A 124 11.35 26.25 -31.73
CA GLY A 124 10.86 27.63 -31.88
C GLY A 124 9.39 27.75 -31.44
N ASP A 125 9.01 28.51 -30.42
CA ASP A 125 9.43 29.87 -30.14
C ASP A 125 9.56 30.09 -28.63
N ALA A 126 10.80 30.32 -28.18
CA ALA A 126 11.08 31.11 -26.99
C ALA A 126 11.67 32.43 -27.48
N GLU A 127 10.82 33.44 -27.63
CA GLU A 127 11.14 34.87 -27.52
C GLU A 127 9.85 35.68 -27.37
#